data_AF-A0AAD9D9P9-F1
#
_entry.id   AF-A0AAD9D9P9-F1
#
_cell.length_a   1.000
_cell.length_b   1.000
_cell.length_c   1.000
_cell.angle_alpha   90.00
_cell.angle_beta   90.00
_cell.angle_gamma   90.00
#
_symmetry.space_group_name_H-M   'P 1'
#
loop_
_entity.id
_entity.type
_entity.pdbx_description
1 polymer ?
#
loop_
_entity_poly.entity_id
_entity_poly.type
_entity_poly.pdbx_seq_one_letter_code
_entity_poly.pdbx_strand_id
1 'polypeptide(L)'
;MSSYEPDITMLFMLGGGVLFVWGFVRSVYLCFRKLLYGEERGRTSDDEPGEIYRIMSSARQEEIVDLRKNAILRYLSRFTLTLGDEHLLCCTGSHTDTAFSLSENEEVNDGSVTANETCKGTEKNDDIEKGNKDDVQDIGIGDMAQDSTTAADKYTHISIPLPGCDIEGIHICSCSMEAEKEDRQEGNKWKLPSLFQTRDDDAREKQGPITITSDPNHHQQQQKVDKRSVPIFCAICLSEYETCDRVCWSSNTDCSHVFHEDCILQWLISSGKKRSMNQSFTRHPTDEKLLENEFCPCCRQDFICVRPALLGSEESV
;
A
#
# COMPACT_ATOMS: atom_id res chain seq x y z
N MET A 1 -46.36 -26.53 62.17
CA MET A 1 -46.26 -25.68 60.97
C MET A 1 -44.96 -24.91 61.08
N SER A 2 -43.91 -25.39 60.43
CA SER A 2 -42.59 -24.75 60.41
C SER A 2 -42.59 -23.76 59.26
N SER A 3 -42.61 -22.47 59.58
CA SER A 3 -42.52 -21.37 58.61
C SER A 3 -41.11 -21.36 58.02
N TYR A 4 -41.00 -21.68 56.73
CA TYR A 4 -39.77 -21.50 55.95
C TYR A 4 -39.75 -20.04 55.50
N GLU A 5 -38.94 -19.20 56.14
CA GLU A 5 -38.62 -17.87 55.61
C GLU A 5 -37.50 -18.03 54.57
N PRO A 6 -37.73 -17.68 53.30
CA PRO A 6 -36.68 -17.75 52.30
C PRO A 6 -35.61 -16.70 52.59
N ASP A 7 -34.37 -17.17 52.66
CA ASP A 7 -33.20 -16.36 52.95
C ASP A 7 -32.94 -15.38 51.80
N ILE A 8 -33.29 -14.11 52.04
CA ILE A 8 -33.18 -12.97 51.11
C ILE A 8 -31.74 -12.82 50.58
N THR A 9 -30.74 -13.31 51.30
CA THR A 9 -29.34 -13.25 50.89
C THR A 9 -29.04 -14.04 49.62
N MET A 10 -29.75 -15.14 49.34
CA MET A 10 -29.59 -15.90 48.09
C MET A 10 -30.12 -15.15 46.87
N LEU A 11 -31.14 -14.31 47.04
CA LEU A 11 -31.70 -13.52 45.95
C LEU A 11 -30.72 -12.43 45.46
N PHE A 12 -29.96 -11.84 46.38
CA PHE A 12 -28.94 -10.83 46.05
C PHE A 12 -27.71 -11.43 45.36
N MET A 13 -27.31 -12.65 45.72
CA MET A 13 -26.19 -13.35 45.06
C MET A 13 -26.50 -13.72 43.61
N LEU A 14 -27.73 -14.14 43.32
CA LEU A 14 -28.17 -14.46 41.96
C LEU A 14 -28.44 -13.21 41.12
N GLY A 15 -29.02 -12.15 41.72
CA GLY A 15 -29.29 -10.90 41.01
C GLY A 15 -28.04 -10.07 40.72
N GLY A 16 -27.09 -9.99 41.67
CA GLY A 16 -25.87 -9.19 41.54
C GLY A 16 -24.91 -9.72 40.47
N GLY A 17 -24.79 -11.04 40.33
CA GLY A 17 -23.94 -11.67 39.31
C GLY A 17 -24.39 -11.35 37.88
N VAL A 18 -25.71 -11.34 37.62
CA VAL A 18 -26.26 -11.04 36.29
C VAL A 18 -25.98 -9.60 35.88
N LEU A 19 -26.13 -8.63 36.80
CA LEU A 19 -25.82 -7.23 36.52
C LEU A 19 -24.33 -6.99 36.25
N PHE A 20 -23.46 -7.70 36.96
CA PHE A 20 -22.00 -7.59 36.77
C PHE A 20 -21.57 -8.12 35.40
N VAL A 21 -22.07 -9.30 35.00
CA VAL A 21 -21.80 -9.89 33.68
C VAL A 21 -22.34 -8.99 32.58
N TRP A 22 -23.55 -8.44 32.73
CA TRP A 22 -24.13 -7.53 31.74
C TRP A 22 -23.34 -6.22 31.60
N GLY A 23 -22.86 -5.66 32.72
CA GLY A 23 -21.96 -4.49 32.72
C GLY A 23 -20.64 -4.77 31.99
N PHE A 24 -20.02 -5.92 32.25
CA PHE A 24 -18.78 -6.33 31.59
C PHE A 24 -18.97 -6.54 30.09
N VAL A 25 -20.01 -7.27 29.67
CA VAL A 25 -20.33 -7.50 28.26
C VAL A 25 -20.61 -6.16 27.55
N ARG A 26 -21.36 -5.25 28.17
CA ARG A 26 -21.60 -3.91 27.63
C ARG A 26 -20.32 -3.10 27.50
N SER A 27 -19.42 -3.17 28.48
CA SER A 27 -18.12 -2.47 28.44
C SER A 27 -17.22 -3.02 27.33
N VAL A 28 -17.12 -4.35 27.20
CA VAL A 28 -16.37 -5.01 26.13
C VAL A 28 -16.97 -4.68 24.77
N TYR A 29 -18.30 -4.72 24.64
CA TYR A 29 -19.00 -4.36 23.41
C TYR A 29 -18.77 -2.89 23.03
N LEU A 30 -18.84 -1.95 23.98
CA LEU A 30 -18.55 -0.54 23.71
C LEU A 30 -17.08 -0.32 23.32
N CYS A 31 -16.15 -1.05 23.94
CA CYS A 31 -14.73 -1.02 23.56
C CYS A 31 -14.53 -1.58 22.14
N PHE A 32 -15.15 -2.72 21.82
CA PHE A 32 -15.13 -3.29 20.46
C PHE A 32 -15.80 -2.38 19.45
N ARG A 33 -16.93 -1.74 19.80
CA ARG A 33 -17.61 -0.78 18.92
C ARG A 33 -16.72 0.43 18.66
N LYS A 34 -16.03 0.92 19.69
CA LYS A 34 -15.10 2.05 19.60
C LYS A 34 -13.86 1.70 18.76
N LEU A 35 -13.39 0.46 18.81
CA LEU A 35 -12.30 -0.05 17.98
C LEU A 35 -12.73 -0.34 16.53
N LEU A 36 -13.94 -0.83 16.31
CA LEU A 36 -14.44 -1.23 14.99
C LEU A 36 -15.06 -0.08 14.20
N TYR A 37 -15.68 0.89 14.87
CA TYR A 37 -16.41 1.99 14.22
C TYR A 37 -15.71 3.35 14.37
N GLY A 38 -14.65 3.43 15.17
CA GLY A 38 -14.01 4.71 15.50
C GLY A 38 -14.92 5.58 16.38
N GLU A 39 -14.33 6.22 17.38
CA GLU A 39 -15.00 7.32 18.05
C GLU A 39 -14.95 8.52 17.08
N GLU A 40 -16.10 8.93 16.54
CA GLU A 40 -16.21 10.23 15.88
C GLU A 40 -15.81 11.29 16.90
N ARG A 41 -14.55 11.71 16.88
CA ARG A 41 -14.07 12.85 17.64
C ARG A 41 -14.94 14.04 17.25
N GLY A 42 -15.71 14.55 18.21
CA GLY A 42 -16.49 15.76 18.05
C GLY A 42 -15.59 16.88 17.54
N ARG A 43 -15.76 17.21 16.26
CA ARG A 43 -15.08 18.31 15.61
C ARG A 43 -15.85 19.58 15.98
N THR A 44 -15.23 20.37 16.84
CA THR A 44 -15.57 21.79 16.97
C THR A 44 -15.05 22.53 15.74
N SER A 45 -15.81 23.52 15.28
CA SER A 45 -15.55 24.54 14.23
C SER A 45 -15.81 24.17 12.77
N ASP A 46 -16.87 24.78 12.22
CA ASP A 46 -17.07 25.32 10.86
C ASP A 46 -16.79 24.48 9.60
N ASP A 47 -16.41 23.21 9.72
CA ASP A 47 -16.24 22.35 8.55
C ASP A 47 -17.59 22.00 7.91
N GLU A 48 -17.70 22.28 6.60
CA GLU A 48 -18.85 21.93 5.77
C GLU A 48 -19.17 20.43 5.93
N PRO A 49 -20.42 20.06 6.30
CA PRO A 49 -20.76 18.67 6.53
C PRO A 49 -20.60 17.87 5.22
N GLY A 50 -19.61 16.98 5.19
CA GLY A 50 -19.41 16.09 4.05
C GLY A 50 -20.59 15.13 3.89
N GLU A 51 -21.01 14.89 2.65
CA GLU A 51 -22.06 13.92 2.34
C GLU A 51 -21.50 12.50 2.30
N ILE A 52 -22.31 11.51 2.71
CA ILE A 52 -21.92 10.11 2.64
C ILE A 52 -21.88 9.68 1.17
N TYR A 53 -20.78 9.06 0.72
CA TYR A 53 -20.59 8.64 -0.67
C TYR A 53 -21.79 7.90 -1.27
N ARG A 54 -22.43 7.00 -0.49
CA ARG A 54 -23.56 6.19 -0.93
C ARG A 54 -24.81 7.00 -1.30
N ILE A 55 -25.02 8.17 -0.71
CA ILE A 55 -26.19 9.02 -0.99
C ILE A 55 -25.90 10.11 -2.03
N MET A 56 -24.63 10.28 -2.42
CA MET A 56 -24.23 11.25 -3.44
C MET A 56 -24.84 10.90 -4.82
N SER A 57 -24.98 11.92 -5.67
CA SER A 57 -25.35 11.72 -7.07
C SER A 57 -24.31 10.88 -7.82
N SER A 58 -24.72 10.14 -8.85
CA SER A 58 -23.81 9.32 -9.65
C SER A 58 -22.67 10.14 -10.27
N ALA A 59 -22.95 11.37 -10.73
CA ALA A 59 -21.94 12.27 -11.27
C ALA A 59 -20.88 12.67 -10.20
N ARG A 60 -21.32 12.93 -8.96
CA ARG A 60 -20.40 13.23 -7.86
C ARG A 60 -19.58 11.99 -7.45
N GLN A 61 -20.18 10.80 -7.50
CA GLN A 61 -19.46 9.55 -7.22
C GLN A 61 -18.36 9.29 -8.26
N GLU A 62 -18.63 9.57 -9.54
CA GLU A 62 -17.66 9.46 -10.63
C GLU A 62 -16.52 10.47 -10.46
N GLU A 63 -16.84 11.73 -10.14
CA GLU A 63 -15.84 12.76 -9.84
C GLU A 63 -14.90 12.35 -8.69
N ILE A 64 -15.44 11.79 -7.59
CA ILE A 64 -14.61 11.28 -6.47
C ILE A 64 -13.70 10.13 -6.92
N VAL A 65 -14.19 9.25 -7.80
CA VAL A 65 -13.39 8.15 -8.34
C VAL A 65 -12.26 8.67 -9.21
N ASP A 66 -12.51 9.67 -10.05
CA ASP A 66 -11.49 10.31 -10.89
C ASP A 66 -10.45 11.06 -10.07
N LEU A 67 -10.88 11.83 -9.06
CA LEU A 67 -9.99 12.50 -8.12
C LEU A 67 -9.09 11.48 -7.41
N ARG A 68 -9.66 10.37 -6.92
CA ARG A 68 -8.89 9.29 -6.31
C ARG A 68 -7.90 8.69 -7.31
N LYS A 69 -8.33 8.35 -8.53
CA LYS A 69 -7.45 7.81 -9.57
C LYS A 69 -6.25 8.72 -9.81
N ASN A 70 -6.48 10.02 -9.94
CA ASN A 70 -5.42 11.01 -10.15
C ASN A 70 -4.48 11.15 -8.94
N ALA A 71 -5.01 11.08 -7.72
CA ALA A 71 -4.20 11.07 -6.50
C ALA A 71 -3.31 9.81 -6.44
N ILE A 72 -3.87 8.64 -6.75
CA ILE A 72 -3.13 7.36 -6.78
C ILE A 72 -2.03 7.43 -7.85
N LEU A 73 -2.32 7.89 -9.07
CA LEU A 73 -1.31 8.01 -10.13
C LEU A 73 -0.16 8.94 -9.77
N ARG A 74 -0.47 10.11 -9.21
CA ARG A 74 0.56 11.05 -8.71
C ARG A 74 1.45 10.37 -7.67
N TYR A 75 0.85 9.62 -6.75
CA TYR A 75 1.61 8.88 -5.75
C TYR A 75 2.46 7.76 -6.36
N LEU A 76 1.86 6.90 -7.19
CA LEU A 76 2.52 5.75 -7.81
C LEU A 76 3.72 6.17 -8.65
N SER A 77 3.67 7.32 -9.32
CA SER A 77 4.77 7.81 -10.17
C SER A 77 6.14 7.83 -9.49
N ARG A 78 6.21 7.99 -8.17
CA ARG A 78 7.46 7.94 -7.38
C ARG A 78 8.00 6.53 -7.15
N PHE A 79 7.10 5.55 -7.18
CA PHE A 79 7.37 4.13 -6.94
C PHE A 79 7.11 3.30 -8.19
N THR A 80 7.15 3.91 -9.38
CA THR A 80 7.03 3.23 -10.66
C THR A 80 8.37 3.23 -11.37
N LEU A 81 8.79 2.07 -11.86
CA LEU A 81 9.97 1.90 -12.72
C LEU A 81 9.54 1.28 -14.04
N THR A 82 10.05 1.82 -15.15
CA THR A 82 9.96 1.15 -16.45
C THR A 82 11.12 0.15 -16.55
N LEU A 83 10.80 -1.13 -16.75
CA LEU A 83 11.80 -2.19 -16.83
C LEU A 83 12.62 -2.07 -18.12
N GLY A 84 13.92 -2.36 -17.99
CA GLY A 84 14.87 -2.47 -19.10
C GLY A 84 15.59 -3.81 -18.99
N ASP A 85 16.39 -4.16 -19.99
CA ASP A 85 17.15 -5.42 -20.00
C ASP A 85 18.06 -5.55 -18.76
N GLU A 86 18.62 -4.42 -18.27
CA GLU A 86 19.48 -4.38 -17.09
C GLU A 86 18.75 -4.69 -15.78
N HIS A 87 17.42 -4.65 -15.78
CA HIS A 87 16.60 -4.96 -14.62
C HIS A 87 16.21 -6.43 -14.55
N LEU A 88 16.35 -7.19 -15.64
CA LEU A 88 16.02 -8.62 -15.68
C LEU A 88 17.23 -9.46 -15.23
N LEU A 89 17.01 -10.32 -14.24
CA LEU A 89 18.06 -11.14 -13.63
C LEU A 89 17.85 -12.63 -13.92
N CYS A 90 18.86 -13.24 -14.51
CA CYS A 90 18.96 -14.69 -14.62
C CYS A 90 19.65 -15.21 -13.35
N CYS A 91 18.90 -15.87 -12.46
CA CYS A 91 19.51 -16.68 -11.41
C CYS A 91 20.02 -17.96 -12.06
N THR A 92 21.10 -17.88 -12.85
CA THR A 92 21.90 -19.06 -13.12
C THR A 92 22.43 -19.49 -11.76
N GLY A 93 21.90 -20.60 -11.25
CA GLY A 93 22.26 -21.09 -9.93
C GLY A 93 23.76 -21.07 -9.85
N SER A 94 24.30 -20.27 -8.92
CA SER A 94 25.68 -20.42 -8.48
C SER A 94 25.74 -21.80 -7.86
N HIS A 95 25.93 -22.81 -8.72
CA HIS A 95 26.46 -24.09 -8.34
C HIS A 95 27.79 -23.71 -7.72
N THR A 96 27.79 -23.56 -6.41
CA THR A 96 29.03 -23.61 -5.65
C THR A 96 29.63 -24.93 -6.04
N ASP A 97 30.72 -24.88 -6.80
CA ASP A 97 31.73 -25.92 -6.88
C ASP A 97 32.27 -26.14 -5.46
N THR A 98 31.42 -26.65 -4.58
CA THR A 98 31.85 -27.35 -3.39
C THR A 98 32.29 -28.68 -3.93
N ALA A 99 33.58 -28.79 -4.24
CA ALA A 99 34.23 -30.04 -4.58
C ALA A 99 34.03 -31.03 -3.43
N PHE A 100 32.89 -31.72 -3.44
CA PHE A 100 32.61 -32.84 -2.57
C PHE A 100 32.87 -34.10 -3.39
N SER A 101 34.11 -34.57 -3.31
CA SER A 101 34.51 -35.87 -3.82
C SER A 101 33.73 -36.96 -3.07
N LEU A 102 32.69 -37.51 -3.68
CA LEU A 102 32.23 -38.87 -3.36
C LEU A 102 31.79 -39.59 -4.63
N SER A 103 32.63 -40.56 -4.97
CA SER A 103 32.35 -41.88 -5.55
C SER A 103 31.05 -42.06 -6.34
N GLU A 104 31.27 -42.33 -7.62
CA GLU A 104 30.45 -43.17 -8.49
C GLU A 104 29.71 -44.26 -7.70
N ASN A 105 28.38 -44.27 -7.85
CA ASN A 105 27.60 -45.49 -7.94
C ASN A 105 26.48 -45.22 -8.94
N GLU A 106 26.70 -45.75 -10.15
CA GLU A 106 25.63 -46.01 -11.11
C GLU A 106 24.63 -46.98 -10.49
N GLU A 107 23.33 -46.70 -10.61
CA GLU A 107 22.33 -47.73 -10.92
C GLU A 107 21.01 -47.10 -11.38
N VAL A 108 20.79 -47.25 -12.68
CA VAL A 108 19.53 -47.46 -13.43
C VAL A 108 18.23 -47.48 -12.62
N ASN A 109 17.26 -46.62 -12.98
CA ASN A 109 15.89 -47.13 -13.16
C ASN A 109 15.05 -46.31 -14.16
N ASP A 110 14.49 -47.05 -15.11
CA ASP A 110 13.52 -46.69 -16.14
C ASP A 110 12.11 -46.57 -15.52
N GLY A 111 11.25 -45.72 -16.09
CA GLY A 111 9.91 -45.51 -15.54
C GLY A 111 9.11 -44.39 -16.21
N SER A 112 8.77 -44.56 -17.49
CA SER A 112 7.78 -43.73 -18.17
C SER A 112 6.39 -43.81 -17.52
N VAL A 113 5.70 -42.68 -17.31
CA VAL A 113 4.22 -42.64 -17.33
C VAL A 113 3.76 -41.29 -17.91
N THR A 114 3.14 -41.37 -19.08
CA THR A 114 2.28 -40.36 -19.69
C THR A 114 0.93 -40.29 -18.98
N ALA A 115 0.43 -39.08 -18.69
CA ALA A 115 -0.99 -38.87 -18.46
C ALA A 115 -1.41 -37.49 -18.97
N ASN A 116 -2.14 -37.53 -20.09
CA ASN A 116 -2.95 -36.44 -20.62
C ASN A 116 -4.16 -36.26 -19.70
N GLU A 117 -4.45 -35.03 -19.26
CA GLU A 117 -5.79 -34.67 -18.78
C GLU A 117 -6.39 -33.58 -19.63
N THR A 118 -7.32 -34.04 -20.46
CA THR A 118 -8.28 -33.27 -21.24
C THR A 118 -9.40 -32.80 -20.29
N CYS A 119 -9.62 -31.49 -20.16
CA CYS A 119 -10.86 -30.98 -19.58
C CYS A 119 -11.84 -30.61 -20.71
N LYS A 120 -12.78 -31.52 -20.98
CA LYS A 120 -14.04 -31.28 -21.68
C LYS A 120 -15.07 -30.79 -20.67
N GLY A 121 -15.77 -29.70 -21.00
CA GLY A 121 -16.89 -29.16 -20.22
C GLY A 121 -17.70 -28.16 -21.04
N THR A 122 -18.54 -28.70 -21.92
CA THR A 122 -19.58 -28.08 -22.75
C THR A 122 -20.63 -27.34 -21.92
N GLU A 123 -21.21 -26.25 -22.44
CA GLU A 123 -22.64 -26.18 -22.85
C GLU A 123 -23.10 -24.76 -23.26
N LYS A 124 -23.63 -24.68 -24.51
CA LYS A 124 -24.79 -23.92 -25.02
C LYS A 124 -24.73 -22.38 -25.04
N ASN A 125 -25.27 -21.65 -26.02
CA ASN A 125 -25.85 -21.85 -27.36
C ASN A 125 -26.07 -20.41 -27.92
N ASP A 126 -26.48 -20.31 -29.19
CA ASP A 126 -27.01 -19.12 -29.91
C ASP A 126 -25.91 -18.23 -30.54
N ASP A 127 -25.89 -17.88 -31.83
CA ASP A 127 -26.86 -18.04 -32.91
C ASP A 127 -26.13 -17.99 -34.26
N ILE A 128 -26.67 -18.73 -35.22
CA ILE A 128 -26.13 -18.98 -36.56
C ILE A 128 -26.54 -17.85 -37.52
N GLU A 129 -25.58 -17.17 -38.15
CA GLU A 129 -25.81 -16.57 -39.48
C GLU A 129 -24.72 -16.95 -40.49
N LYS A 130 -25.21 -17.70 -41.49
CA LYS A 130 -24.79 -17.85 -42.90
C LYS A 130 -23.69 -16.85 -43.31
N GLY A 131 -22.55 -17.27 -43.83
CA GLY A 131 -22.39 -18.22 -44.92
C GLY A 131 -21.72 -17.49 -46.07
N ASN A 132 -20.45 -17.80 -46.34
CA ASN A 132 -19.86 -17.58 -47.64
C ASN A 132 -18.94 -18.76 -47.94
N LYS A 133 -19.35 -19.56 -48.91
CA LYS A 133 -18.45 -20.48 -49.62
C LYS A 133 -17.70 -19.60 -50.60
N ASP A 134 -16.39 -19.72 -50.66
CA ASP A 134 -15.63 -19.96 -51.89
C ASP A 134 -14.12 -20.00 -51.56
N ASP A 135 -13.43 -20.81 -52.36
CA ASP A 135 -11.98 -20.87 -52.57
C ASP A 135 -11.10 -21.60 -51.54
N VAL A 136 -11.06 -22.92 -51.74
CA VAL A 136 -9.95 -23.80 -51.36
C VAL A 136 -8.71 -23.41 -52.16
N GLN A 137 -7.79 -22.67 -51.55
CA GLN A 137 -6.40 -22.61 -52.01
C GLN A 137 -5.56 -23.56 -51.15
N ASP A 138 -4.97 -24.53 -51.85
CA ASP A 138 -3.96 -25.47 -51.40
C ASP A 138 -2.70 -24.71 -51.00
N ILE A 139 -2.52 -24.46 -49.70
CA ILE A 139 -1.31 -23.84 -49.16
C ILE A 139 -0.31 -24.96 -48.89
N GLY A 140 0.71 -24.99 -49.75
CA GLY A 140 1.82 -25.93 -49.68
C GLY A 140 2.44 -26.00 -48.29
N ILE A 141 2.55 -27.23 -47.81
CA ILE A 141 3.32 -27.62 -46.63
C ILE A 141 4.79 -27.37 -46.96
N GLY A 142 5.27 -26.17 -46.64
CA GLY A 142 6.69 -25.84 -46.65
C GLY A 142 7.29 -26.24 -45.31
N ASP A 143 8.15 -27.25 -45.32
CA ASP A 143 8.98 -27.66 -44.20
C ASP A 143 9.86 -26.48 -43.74
N MET A 144 9.37 -25.69 -42.78
CA MET A 144 10.17 -24.66 -42.11
C MET A 144 11.00 -25.33 -41.02
N ALA A 145 12.29 -25.41 -41.29
CA ALA A 145 13.32 -25.93 -40.40
C ALA A 145 13.16 -25.40 -38.97
N GLN A 146 12.97 -26.34 -38.06
CA GLN A 146 13.26 -26.21 -36.64
C GLN A 146 14.77 -26.00 -36.49
N ASP A 147 15.26 -24.76 -36.41
CA ASP A 147 16.55 -24.54 -35.76
C ASP A 147 16.76 -23.10 -35.34
N SER A 148 16.64 -22.88 -34.03
CA SER A 148 17.35 -21.89 -33.22
C SER A 148 16.62 -21.76 -31.88
N THR A 149 16.55 -22.88 -31.15
CA THR A 149 16.47 -22.85 -29.68
C THR A 149 17.81 -22.29 -29.19
N THR A 150 18.03 -21.00 -29.45
CA THR A 150 18.93 -20.19 -28.63
C THR A 150 18.45 -20.40 -27.21
N ALA A 151 19.35 -20.85 -26.34
CA ALA A 151 19.03 -21.13 -24.94
C ALA A 151 18.30 -19.90 -24.39
N ALA A 152 16.98 -19.99 -24.26
CA ALA A 152 16.15 -18.87 -23.86
C ALA A 152 16.59 -18.53 -22.45
N ASP A 153 17.30 -17.41 -22.29
CA ASP A 153 17.74 -16.90 -21.01
C ASP A 153 16.50 -16.72 -20.14
N LYS A 154 16.23 -17.71 -19.30
CA LYS A 154 15.03 -17.74 -18.47
C LYS A 154 15.28 -16.84 -17.28
N TYR A 155 14.93 -15.57 -17.43
CA TYR A 155 14.89 -14.65 -16.31
C TYR A 155 13.94 -15.17 -15.24
N THR A 156 14.34 -15.02 -13.98
CA THR A 156 13.55 -15.50 -12.83
C THR A 156 13.18 -14.37 -11.89
N HIS A 157 13.91 -13.26 -11.95
CA HIS A 157 13.78 -12.15 -11.04
C HIS A 157 13.97 -10.81 -11.75
N ILE A 158 13.44 -9.74 -11.15
CA ILE A 158 13.73 -8.36 -11.53
C ILE A 158 14.47 -7.64 -10.39
N SER A 159 15.27 -6.63 -10.73
CA SER A 159 15.99 -5.78 -9.79
C SER A 159 15.26 -4.45 -9.59
N ILE A 160 14.75 -4.18 -8.40
CA ILE A 160 14.02 -2.94 -8.06
C ILE A 160 14.59 -2.28 -6.80
N PRO A 161 14.30 -1.00 -6.52
CA PRO A 161 14.69 -0.36 -5.25
C PRO A 161 14.15 -1.08 -4.01
N LEU A 162 14.78 -0.81 -2.86
CA LEU A 162 14.28 -1.26 -1.56
C LEU A 162 12.89 -0.66 -1.27
N PRO A 163 12.02 -1.38 -0.53
CA PRO A 163 10.75 -0.84 -0.05
C PRO A 163 10.93 0.47 0.71
N GLY A 164 9.98 1.39 0.53
CA GLY A 164 10.05 2.71 1.17
C GLY A 164 11.03 3.69 0.54
N CYS A 165 11.82 3.26 -0.46
CA CYS A 165 12.60 4.14 -1.30
C CYS A 165 11.87 4.40 -2.62
N ASP A 166 11.96 5.63 -3.13
CA ASP A 166 11.55 5.94 -4.50
C ASP A 166 12.57 5.46 -5.54
N ILE A 167 12.29 5.73 -6.82
CA ILE A 167 13.17 5.35 -7.93
C ILE A 167 14.58 5.95 -7.85
N GLU A 168 14.74 7.06 -7.14
CA GLU A 168 16.03 7.73 -6.92
C GLU A 168 16.78 7.17 -5.70
N GLY A 169 16.18 6.21 -4.98
CA GLY A 169 16.73 5.66 -3.74
C GLY A 169 16.49 6.55 -2.52
N ILE A 170 15.64 7.57 -2.61
CA ILE A 170 15.33 8.46 -1.49
C ILE A 170 14.29 7.77 -0.60
N HIS A 171 14.63 7.58 0.67
CA HIS A 171 13.75 6.95 1.65
C HIS A 171 12.62 7.92 2.07
N ILE A 172 11.38 7.60 1.71
CA ILE A 172 10.22 8.48 1.89
C ILE A 172 9.72 8.48 3.35
N CYS A 173 10.00 7.43 4.11
CA CYS A 173 9.59 7.33 5.52
C CYS A 173 10.54 8.06 6.49
N SER A 174 11.54 8.81 6.00
CA SER A 174 12.51 9.52 6.84
C SER A 174 11.97 10.83 7.44
N CYS A 175 10.87 11.35 6.90
CA CYS A 175 10.28 12.57 7.42
C CYS A 175 9.39 12.25 8.63
N SER A 176 9.73 12.84 9.78
CA SER A 176 8.91 12.97 11.00
C SER A 176 8.84 11.77 11.95
N MET A 177 9.87 11.64 12.82
CA MET A 177 9.62 11.38 14.25
C MET A 177 10.57 12.16 15.19
N GLU A 178 11.62 12.84 14.70
CA GLU A 178 12.60 13.50 15.58
C GLU A 178 12.29 14.98 15.91
N ALA A 179 11.34 15.64 15.23
CA ALA A 179 11.10 17.09 15.39
C ALA A 179 10.14 17.49 16.52
N GLU A 180 9.46 16.57 17.22
CA GLU A 180 8.45 16.92 18.25
C GLU A 180 8.92 16.72 19.70
N LYS A 181 10.20 16.46 19.96
CA LYS A 181 10.69 16.18 21.32
C LYS A 181 11.33 17.34 22.08
N GLU A 182 11.54 18.54 21.50
CA GLU A 182 12.32 19.57 22.19
C GLU A 182 11.56 20.77 22.80
N ASP A 183 10.27 21.00 22.57
CA ASP A 183 9.62 22.25 23.06
C ASP A 183 8.55 22.08 24.15
N ARG A 184 8.72 21.06 25.02
CA ARG A 184 7.85 20.84 26.19
C ARG A 184 8.55 21.03 27.54
N GLN A 185 9.55 21.90 27.59
CA GLN A 185 10.07 22.41 28.86
C GLN A 185 9.79 23.90 29.01
N GLU A 186 9.02 24.17 30.07
CA GLU A 186 8.94 25.43 30.80
C GLU A 186 7.97 26.52 30.31
N GLY A 187 6.76 26.42 30.87
CA GLY A 187 6.14 27.58 31.49
C GLY A 187 4.96 28.18 30.73
N ASN A 188 3.77 28.12 31.33
CA ASN A 188 3.11 29.35 31.75
C ASN A 188 1.91 29.06 32.67
N LYS A 189 2.09 29.44 33.93
CA LYS A 189 1.01 29.71 34.89
C LYS A 189 0.10 30.78 34.31
N TRP A 190 -1.19 30.49 34.24
CA TRP A 190 -2.22 31.49 33.95
C TRP A 190 -2.18 32.59 35.01
N LYS A 191 -1.66 33.78 34.66
CA LYS A 191 -1.84 35.01 35.43
C LYS A 191 -2.82 35.91 34.67
N LEU A 192 -3.90 36.27 35.36
CA LEU A 192 -4.93 37.22 34.93
C LEU A 192 -4.36 38.62 34.64
N PRO A 193 -5.04 39.44 33.81
CA PRO A 193 -4.51 40.71 33.36
C PRO A 193 -4.60 41.78 34.47
N SER A 194 -3.44 42.25 34.92
CA SER A 194 -3.29 43.49 35.67
C SER A 194 -3.14 44.64 34.70
N LEU A 195 -4.12 45.54 34.69
CA LEU A 195 -4.02 46.89 34.17
C LEU A 195 -2.90 47.66 34.90
N PHE A 196 -2.27 48.57 34.16
CA PHE A 196 -1.35 49.67 34.53
C PHE A 196 0.16 49.52 34.25
N GLN A 197 0.64 50.60 33.60
CA GLN A 197 1.99 51.21 33.59
C GLN A 197 3.05 50.60 32.65
N THR A 198 3.34 51.19 31.49
CA THR A 198 4.05 52.46 31.12
C THR A 198 5.52 52.25 30.80
N ARG A 199 5.84 52.58 29.54
CA ARG A 199 6.98 53.37 29.01
C ARG A 199 8.43 53.03 29.39
N ASP A 200 9.16 52.90 28.28
CA ASP A 200 10.46 53.49 27.95
C ASP A 200 11.76 52.76 28.38
N ASP A 201 12.61 52.70 27.36
CA ASP A 201 14.08 52.71 27.33
C ASP A 201 14.90 51.40 27.42
N ASP A 202 15.49 51.14 26.23
CA ASP A 202 16.92 50.91 25.97
C ASP A 202 17.58 49.52 26.08
N ALA A 203 18.41 49.31 25.04
CA ALA A 203 19.64 48.54 24.97
C ALA A 203 19.59 47.10 24.40
N ARG A 204 20.07 47.02 23.14
CA ARG A 204 21.27 46.25 22.73
C ARG A 204 21.19 44.72 22.89
N GLU A 205 21.19 44.00 21.75
CA GLU A 205 22.38 43.26 21.29
C GLU A 205 22.23 42.83 19.81
N LYS A 206 23.31 43.05 19.05
CA LYS A 206 23.42 42.78 17.62
C LYS A 206 23.60 41.27 17.41
N GLN A 207 22.68 40.63 16.70
CA GLN A 207 22.96 39.35 16.05
C GLN A 207 23.17 39.61 14.57
N GLY A 208 24.41 39.37 14.13
CA GLY A 208 24.87 39.63 12.78
C GLY A 208 24.26 38.67 11.76
N PRO A 209 24.37 39.01 10.46
CA PRO A 209 23.89 38.16 9.37
C PRO A 209 24.64 36.83 9.38
N ILE A 210 23.90 35.75 9.59
CA ILE A 210 24.39 34.37 9.47
C ILE A 210 24.80 34.19 8.01
N THR A 211 26.11 34.22 7.77
CA THR A 211 26.69 33.96 6.46
C THR A 211 26.76 32.44 6.34
N ILE A 212 25.75 31.84 5.72
CA ILE A 212 25.80 30.43 5.31
C ILE A 212 26.91 30.35 4.25
N THR A 213 28.11 29.97 4.68
CA THR A 213 29.21 29.62 3.77
C THR A 213 28.88 28.28 3.15
N SER A 214 28.13 28.32 2.05
CA SER A 214 27.89 27.20 1.15
C SER A 214 29.21 26.86 0.45
N ASP A 215 29.90 25.86 0.98
CA ASP A 215 31.15 25.33 0.44
C ASP A 215 30.86 24.62 -0.91
N PRO A 216 31.31 25.15 -2.06
CA PRO A 216 30.86 24.70 -3.39
C PRO A 216 31.60 23.45 -3.91
N ASN A 217 32.21 22.66 -3.03
CA ASN A 217 33.08 21.54 -3.44
C ASN A 217 32.64 20.17 -2.89
N HIS A 218 31.33 19.96 -2.75
CA HIS A 218 30.78 18.64 -2.47
C HIS A 218 30.71 17.83 -3.77
N HIS A 219 31.80 17.15 -4.10
CA HIS A 219 31.88 16.15 -5.17
C HIS A 219 30.65 15.23 -5.13
N GLN A 220 29.94 15.14 -6.27
CA GLN A 220 28.85 14.21 -6.55
C GLN A 220 29.36 12.76 -6.48
N GLN A 221 29.51 12.21 -5.27
CA GLN A 221 29.55 10.77 -5.11
C GLN A 221 28.14 10.26 -5.36
N GLN A 222 27.90 9.72 -6.55
CA GLN A 222 26.69 8.98 -6.89
C GLN A 222 26.48 7.90 -5.82
N GLN A 223 25.50 8.13 -4.94
CA GLN A 223 25.10 7.13 -3.97
C GLN A 223 24.55 5.95 -4.75
N LYS A 224 25.22 4.80 -4.62
CA LYS A 224 24.77 3.55 -5.20
C LYS A 224 23.43 3.21 -4.55
N VAL A 225 22.34 3.31 -5.31
CA VAL A 225 20.99 2.96 -4.83
C VAL A 225 20.96 1.46 -4.54
N ASP A 226 20.65 1.10 -3.30
CA ASP A 226 20.47 -0.29 -2.92
C ASP A 226 19.23 -0.86 -3.63
N LYS A 227 19.44 -1.97 -4.35
CA LYS A 227 18.39 -2.69 -5.09
C LYS A 227 18.19 -4.08 -4.49
N ARG A 228 16.98 -4.61 -4.59
CA ARG A 228 16.60 -5.98 -4.24
C ARG A 228 16.18 -6.78 -5.46
N SER A 229 16.37 -8.08 -5.36
CA SER A 229 15.85 -9.06 -6.32
C SER A 229 14.47 -9.53 -5.87
N VAL A 230 13.51 -9.52 -6.78
CA VAL A 230 12.12 -9.96 -6.55
C VAL A 230 11.65 -10.86 -7.69
N PRO A 231 10.67 -11.76 -7.46
CA PRO A 231 10.19 -12.67 -8.51
C PRO A 231 9.70 -11.93 -9.76
N ILE A 232 9.87 -12.55 -10.93
CA ILE A 232 9.50 -11.98 -12.24
C ILE A 232 7.98 -11.90 -12.50
N PHE A 233 7.12 -12.19 -11.53
CA PHE A 233 5.67 -12.25 -11.74
C PHE A 233 4.92 -11.16 -10.98
N CYS A 234 3.93 -10.55 -11.63
CA CYS A 234 2.99 -9.65 -10.97
C CYS A 234 2.09 -10.42 -10.01
N ALA A 235 2.04 -10.02 -8.74
CA ALA A 235 1.25 -10.73 -7.73
C ALA A 235 -0.29 -10.59 -7.88
N ILE A 236 -0.77 -9.75 -8.81
CA ILE A 236 -2.22 -9.61 -9.13
C ILE A 236 -2.60 -10.47 -10.33
N CYS A 237 -1.94 -10.29 -11.48
CA CYS A 237 -2.31 -10.99 -12.71
C CYS A 237 -1.53 -12.30 -12.94
N LEU A 238 -0.49 -12.55 -12.14
CA LEU A 238 0.40 -13.72 -12.21
C LEU A 238 1.14 -13.85 -13.55
N SER A 239 1.17 -12.79 -14.36
CA SER A 239 1.95 -12.71 -15.60
C SER A 239 3.39 -12.32 -15.33
N GLU A 240 4.31 -12.81 -16.17
CA GLU A 240 5.71 -12.41 -16.16
C GLU A 240 5.86 -10.94 -16.57
N TYR A 241 6.89 -10.28 -16.04
CA TYR A 241 7.29 -8.95 -16.45
C TYR A 241 8.14 -8.99 -17.72
N GLU A 242 7.85 -8.10 -18.65
CA GLU A 242 8.60 -7.89 -19.87
C GLU A 242 9.39 -6.57 -19.81
N THR A 243 10.28 -6.40 -20.78
CA THR A 243 10.95 -5.11 -20.99
C THR A 243 9.92 -4.05 -21.36
N CYS A 244 10.17 -2.81 -20.96
CA CYS A 244 9.25 -1.67 -21.09
C CYS A 244 7.99 -1.74 -20.20
N ASP A 245 7.78 -2.78 -19.41
CA ASP A 245 6.69 -2.80 -18.43
C ASP A 245 6.90 -1.78 -17.33
N ARG A 246 5.81 -1.13 -16.90
CA ARG A 246 5.80 -0.23 -15.75
C ARG A 246 5.41 -1.02 -14.50
N VAL A 247 6.38 -1.21 -13.61
CA VAL A 247 6.18 -1.93 -12.35
C VAL A 247 6.15 -0.97 -11.17
N CYS A 248 5.29 -1.27 -10.20
CA CYS A 248 5.12 -0.49 -8.98
C CYS A 248 5.40 -1.31 -7.73
N TRP A 249 5.99 -0.68 -6.72
CA TRP A 249 6.14 -1.23 -5.37
C TRP A 249 5.55 -0.31 -4.30
N SER A 250 5.43 -0.83 -3.08
CA SER A 250 4.88 -0.08 -1.94
C SER A 250 5.93 0.81 -1.28
N SER A 251 5.49 1.91 -0.68
CA SER A 251 6.34 2.73 0.20
C SER A 251 6.53 2.15 1.60
N ASN A 252 5.84 1.07 1.93
CA ASN A 252 6.01 0.42 3.21
C ASN A 252 7.26 -0.44 3.20
N THR A 253 8.17 -0.23 4.16
CA THR A 253 9.44 -0.94 4.30
C THR A 253 9.27 -2.46 4.42
N ASP A 254 8.13 -2.90 4.95
CA ASP A 254 7.83 -4.30 5.21
C ASP A 254 7.17 -5.00 4.00
N CYS A 255 6.84 -4.26 2.94
CA CYS A 255 6.10 -4.78 1.80
C CYS A 255 7.03 -5.28 0.67
N SER A 256 7.06 -6.60 0.55
CA SER A 256 7.61 -7.43 -0.53
C SER A 256 7.26 -7.06 -1.97
N HIS A 257 6.01 -6.66 -2.15
CA HIS A 257 5.26 -7.05 -3.33
C HIS A 257 5.41 -6.05 -4.47
N VAL A 258 5.42 -6.57 -5.69
CA VAL A 258 5.56 -5.82 -6.93
C VAL A 258 4.40 -6.17 -7.85
N PHE A 259 3.96 -5.17 -8.61
CA PHE A 259 2.78 -5.24 -9.44
C PHE A 259 3.02 -4.48 -10.74
N HIS A 260 2.32 -4.83 -11.82
CA HIS A 260 2.13 -3.87 -12.91
C HIS A 260 1.40 -2.64 -12.37
N GLU A 261 1.77 -1.45 -12.84
CA GLU A 261 1.11 -0.21 -12.45
C GLU A 261 -0.40 -0.25 -12.69
N ASP A 262 -0.82 -0.73 -13.85
CA ASP A 262 -2.25 -0.82 -14.20
C ASP A 262 -2.99 -1.80 -13.28
N CYS A 263 -2.36 -2.93 -12.96
CA CYS A 263 -2.94 -3.94 -12.08
C CYS A 263 -3.18 -3.36 -10.67
N ILE A 264 -2.17 -2.71 -10.09
CA ILE A 264 -2.31 -2.15 -8.74
C ILE A 264 -3.22 -0.92 -8.75
N LEU A 265 -3.19 -0.07 -9.78
CA LEU A 265 -4.08 1.08 -9.92
C LEU A 265 -5.54 0.64 -9.95
N GLN A 266 -5.88 -0.33 -10.80
CA GLN A 266 -7.24 -0.86 -10.90
C GLN A 266 -7.70 -1.48 -9.58
N TRP A 267 -6.81 -2.19 -8.88
CA TRP A 267 -7.09 -2.75 -7.56
C TRP A 267 -7.39 -1.66 -6.54
N LEU A 268 -6.51 -0.66 -6.41
CA LEU A 268 -6.65 0.42 -5.43
C LEU A 268 -7.94 1.22 -5.67
N ILE A 269 -8.25 1.59 -6.92
CA ILE A 269 -9.51 2.27 -7.27
C ILE A 269 -10.75 1.43 -6.85
N SER A 270 -10.74 0.15 -7.19
CA SER A 270 -11.86 -0.76 -6.89
C SER A 270 -12.02 -0.96 -5.38
N SER A 271 -10.91 -1.12 -4.66
CA SER A 271 -10.89 -1.32 -3.22
C SER A 271 -11.31 -0.06 -2.46
N GLY A 272 -10.82 1.11 -2.91
CA GLY A 272 -11.18 2.42 -2.41
C GLY A 272 -12.67 2.69 -2.57
N LYS A 273 -13.25 2.42 -3.75
CA LYS A 273 -14.70 2.60 -3.98
C LYS A 273 -15.55 1.83 -2.95
N LYS A 274 -15.18 0.58 -2.66
CA LYS A 274 -15.88 -0.24 -1.66
C LYS A 274 -15.77 0.35 -0.25
N ARG A 275 -14.59 0.86 0.13
CA ARG A 275 -14.34 1.45 1.45
C ARG A 275 -15.01 2.81 1.62
N SER A 276 -15.07 3.57 0.54
CA SER A 276 -15.65 4.90 0.51
C SER A 276 -17.16 4.92 0.67
N MET A 277 -17.86 3.79 0.52
CA MET A 277 -19.32 3.71 0.68
C MET A 277 -19.86 4.33 1.98
N ASN A 278 -19.09 4.27 3.07
CA ASN A 278 -19.46 4.83 4.36
C ASN A 278 -18.59 6.03 4.76
N GLN A 279 -17.76 6.55 3.84
CA GLN A 279 -16.96 7.75 4.08
C GLN A 279 -17.75 8.98 3.67
N SER A 280 -17.64 10.04 4.48
CA SER A 280 -18.09 11.37 4.13
C SER A 280 -16.99 12.07 3.32
N PHE A 281 -17.36 12.62 2.16
CA PHE A 281 -16.45 13.48 1.38
C PHE A 281 -16.94 14.91 1.41
N THR A 282 -16.03 15.84 1.65
CA THR A 282 -16.27 17.27 1.46
C THR A 282 -16.43 17.58 -0.03
N ARG A 283 -16.84 18.81 -0.35
CA ARG A 283 -16.92 19.28 -1.75
C ARG A 283 -15.57 19.24 -2.46
N HIS A 284 -14.48 19.45 -1.72
CA HIS A 284 -13.10 19.38 -2.22
C HIS A 284 -12.30 18.45 -1.31
N PRO A 285 -12.33 17.13 -1.54
CA PRO A 285 -11.59 16.19 -0.71
C PRO A 285 -10.09 16.35 -0.93
N THR A 286 -9.33 16.32 0.15
CA THR A 286 -7.86 16.35 0.07
C THR A 286 -7.32 15.01 -0.40
N ASP A 287 -6.09 15.01 -0.92
CA ASP A 287 -5.43 13.78 -1.36
C ASP A 287 -5.28 12.78 -0.22
N GLU A 288 -5.06 13.23 1.01
CA GLU A 288 -4.97 12.32 2.15
C GLU A 288 -6.29 11.58 2.37
N LYS A 289 -7.41 12.26 2.16
CA LYS A 289 -8.74 11.67 2.30
C LYS A 289 -9.05 10.69 1.17
N LEU A 290 -8.58 10.98 -0.04
CA LEU A 290 -8.76 10.12 -1.21
C LEU A 290 -7.92 8.84 -1.10
N LEU A 291 -6.70 8.94 -0.57
CA LEU A 291 -5.74 7.85 -0.40
C LEU A 291 -5.87 7.12 0.94
N GLU A 292 -6.85 7.49 1.78
CA GLU A 292 -7.04 6.89 3.09
C GLU A 292 -7.44 5.42 2.96
N ASN A 293 -6.67 4.54 3.61
CA ASN A 293 -6.87 3.08 3.60
C ASN A 293 -6.60 2.44 2.23
N GLU A 294 -5.47 2.70 1.61
CA GLU A 294 -5.01 1.95 0.44
C GLU A 294 -4.03 0.86 0.90
N PHE A 295 -4.46 -0.42 0.89
CA PHE A 295 -3.68 -1.56 1.39
C PHE A 295 -3.17 -2.45 0.26
N CYS A 296 -2.00 -3.05 0.50
CA CYS A 296 -1.43 -4.05 -0.40
C CYS A 296 -2.38 -5.25 -0.54
N PRO A 297 -2.65 -5.75 -1.76
CA PRO A 297 -3.47 -6.95 -1.97
C PRO A 297 -2.94 -8.19 -1.25
N CYS A 298 -1.62 -8.27 -1.04
CA CYS A 298 -0.94 -9.47 -0.56
C CYS A 298 -0.75 -9.48 0.96
N CYS A 299 -0.05 -8.49 1.53
CA CYS A 299 0.22 -8.44 2.98
C CYS A 299 -0.80 -7.64 3.80
N ARG A 300 -1.75 -6.94 3.14
CA ARG A 300 -2.74 -6.04 3.78
C ARG A 300 -2.14 -4.92 4.64
N GLN A 301 -0.84 -4.68 4.53
CA GLN A 301 -0.21 -3.49 5.10
C GLN A 301 -0.51 -2.28 4.20
N ASP A 302 -0.28 -1.08 4.72
CA ASP A 302 -0.40 0.17 3.96
C ASP A 302 0.45 0.10 2.69
N PHE A 303 -0.20 0.26 1.53
CA PHE A 303 0.51 0.32 0.26
C PHE A 303 1.08 1.72 0.03
N ILE A 304 0.27 2.72 0.38
CA ILE A 304 0.53 4.15 0.29
C ILE A 304 0.67 4.69 1.71
N CYS A 305 1.90 5.00 2.13
CA CYS A 305 2.12 5.75 3.35
C CYS A 305 1.86 7.24 3.09
N VAL A 306 0.64 7.69 3.36
CA VAL A 306 0.18 9.08 3.20
C VAL A 306 0.75 10.00 4.29
N ARG A 307 1.40 9.46 5.33
CA ARG A 307 1.96 10.29 6.41
C ARG A 307 2.91 11.37 5.83
N PRO A 308 2.81 12.60 6.34
CA PRO A 308 2.87 13.75 5.46
C PRO A 308 4.32 14.12 5.18
N ALA A 309 4.72 13.99 3.91
CA ALA A 309 5.77 14.84 3.36
C ALA A 309 5.35 16.34 3.33
N LEU A 310 4.07 16.64 3.63
CA LEU A 310 3.48 17.98 3.57
C LEU A 310 3.62 18.82 4.86
N LEU A 311 4.06 18.25 5.99
CA LEU A 311 4.29 19.03 7.21
C LEU A 311 5.58 19.88 7.16
N GLY A 312 6.32 19.87 6.05
CA GLY A 312 7.60 20.58 5.91
C GLY A 312 7.61 21.76 4.94
N SER A 313 6.49 22.13 4.28
CA SER A 313 6.51 23.16 3.23
C SER A 313 5.51 24.31 3.42
N GLU A 314 4.84 24.45 4.57
CA GLU A 314 3.87 25.54 4.81
C GLU A 314 4.47 26.79 5.50
N GLU A 315 5.78 26.88 5.75
CA GLU A 315 6.44 28.10 6.25
C GLU A 315 7.31 28.76 5.18
N SER A 316 6.70 29.56 4.30
CA SER A 316 7.23 30.87 3.84
C SER A 316 6.39 31.42 2.67
N VAL A 317 5.30 32.12 2.97
CA VAL A 317 4.73 33.15 2.09
C VAL A 317 4.43 34.38 2.93
#